data_AF-A0A7V9BXF2-F1
#
_entry.id   AF-A0A7V9BXF2-F1
#
_cell.length_a   1.000
_cell.length_b   1.000
_cell.length_c   1.000
_cell.angle_alpha   90.00
_cell.angle_beta   90.00
_cell.angle_gamma   90.00
#
_symmetry.space_group_name_H-M   'P 1'
#
loop_
_entity.id
_entity.type
_entity.pdbx_description
1 polymer ?
#
loop_
_entity_poly.entity_id
_entity_poly.type
_entity_poly.pdbx_seq_one_letter_code
_entity_poly.pdbx_strand_id
1 'polypeptide(L)'
;MRLAVRNGTETQTETQNVTATGAALLRRAPTQLGLPIAAVLPDGTYLTALITPTIRGHRCDRLLAAARAGTDLTDINAVPDAFNDRGLPVIHLARVIEYQVPDRIGNGSGELIVLLSTITNPDDARADGLAAAYHQRWEEETANDQFKTHLRGPARGQCR
;
A
#
# COMPACT_ATOMS: atom_id res chain seq x y z
N MET A 1 -13.25 7.04 -10.48
CA MET A 1 -12.19 7.04 -9.44
C MET A 1 -10.83 7.04 -10.12
N ARG A 2 -9.90 7.94 -9.75
CA ARG A 2 -8.51 7.91 -10.27
C ARG A 2 -7.65 7.06 -9.34
N LEU A 3 -6.89 6.12 -9.90
CA LEU A 3 -5.96 5.25 -9.17
C LEU A 3 -4.53 5.77 -9.35
N ALA A 4 -3.82 6.03 -8.26
CA ALA A 4 -2.41 6.38 -8.27
C ALA A 4 -1.57 5.17 -7.83
N VAL A 5 -0.78 4.62 -8.75
CA VAL A 5 0.11 3.48 -8.54
C VAL A 5 1.52 3.98 -8.22
N ARG A 6 2.15 3.49 -7.14
CA ARG A 6 3.48 3.90 -6.69
C ARG A 6 4.39 2.71 -6.32
N ASN A 7 5.67 2.83 -6.66
CA ASN A 7 6.75 1.88 -6.34
C ASN A 7 7.74 2.49 -5.33
N GLY A 8 7.85 1.94 -4.11
CA GLY A 8 8.93 2.31 -3.17
C GLY A 8 8.53 2.49 -1.69
N THR A 9 9.55 2.60 -0.84
CA THR A 9 9.46 2.87 0.62
C THR A 9 9.36 4.38 0.91
N GLU A 10 8.48 5.10 0.22
CA GLU A 10 8.27 6.51 0.50
C GLU A 10 7.57 6.73 1.85
N THR A 11 7.94 7.83 2.50
CA THR A 11 7.55 8.18 3.86
C THR A 11 6.05 8.50 3.96
N GLN A 12 5.47 8.26 5.14
CA GLN A 12 4.02 8.35 5.42
C GLN A 12 3.38 9.70 5.00
N THR A 13 4.16 10.79 4.95
CA THR A 13 3.73 12.14 4.58
C THR A 13 3.25 12.25 3.13
N GLU A 14 3.83 11.50 2.20
CA GLU A 14 3.44 11.58 0.78
C GLU A 14 2.11 10.87 0.48
N THR A 15 1.77 9.90 1.34
CA THR A 15 0.51 9.13 1.28
C THR A 15 -0.70 10.01 1.60
N GLN A 16 -0.53 11.03 2.47
CA GLN A 16 -1.62 11.92 2.89
C GLN A 16 -2.06 12.90 1.77
N ASN A 17 -1.14 13.31 0.89
CA ASN A 17 -1.43 14.29 -0.17
C ASN A 17 -2.29 13.73 -1.32
N VAL A 18 -2.23 12.43 -1.60
CA VAL A 18 -3.00 11.84 -2.71
C VAL A 18 -4.46 11.62 -2.34
N THR A 19 -4.73 11.20 -1.10
CA THR A 19 -6.10 11.00 -0.59
C THR A 19 -6.91 12.30 -0.60
N ALA A 20 -6.26 13.45 -0.34
CA ALA A 20 -6.90 14.77 -0.40
C ALA A 20 -7.44 15.14 -1.81
N THR A 21 -6.99 14.46 -2.87
CA THR A 21 -7.43 14.69 -4.26
C THR A 21 -8.62 13.79 -4.65
N GLY A 22 -9.10 12.92 -3.76
CA GLY A 22 -10.13 11.91 -4.08
C GLY A 22 -9.61 10.76 -4.96
N ALA A 23 -8.29 10.62 -5.07
CA ALA A 23 -7.64 9.52 -5.76
C ALA A 23 -7.40 8.35 -4.80
N ALA A 24 -7.71 7.15 -5.24
CA ALA A 24 -7.35 5.94 -4.53
C ALA A 24 -5.86 5.63 -4.72
N LEU A 25 -5.23 5.12 -3.66
CA LEU A 25 -3.82 4.72 -3.68
C LEU A 25 -3.69 3.22 -3.88
N LEU A 26 -2.65 2.83 -4.61
CA LEU A 26 -2.15 1.45 -4.71
C LEU A 26 -0.63 1.47 -4.64
N ARG A 27 -0.05 0.73 -3.70
CA ARG A 27 1.40 0.66 -3.51
C ARG A 27 1.87 -0.74 -3.17
N ARG A 28 3.09 -1.08 -3.58
CA ARG A 28 3.75 -2.32 -3.14
C ARG A 28 4.22 -2.18 -1.70
N ALA A 29 3.94 -3.20 -0.88
CA ALA A 29 4.43 -3.34 0.48
C ALA A 29 5.52 -4.41 0.57
N PRO A 30 6.46 -4.30 1.52
CA PRO A 30 7.36 -5.41 1.85
C PRO A 30 6.57 -6.61 2.38
N THR A 31 6.92 -7.82 1.95
CA THR A 31 6.28 -9.08 2.38
C THR A 31 6.48 -9.37 3.88
N GLN A 32 7.50 -8.79 4.51
CA GLN A 32 7.86 -9.04 5.92
C GLN A 32 7.20 -8.08 6.92
N LEU A 33 6.25 -7.25 6.49
CA LEU A 33 5.73 -6.13 7.30
C LEU A 33 4.85 -6.56 8.50
N GLY A 34 4.48 -7.86 8.62
CA GLY A 34 3.76 -8.37 9.79
C GLY A 34 2.45 -7.62 10.07
N LEU A 35 1.68 -7.34 9.02
CA LEU A 35 0.50 -6.48 9.09
C LEU A 35 -0.63 -7.11 9.90
N PRO A 36 -1.23 -6.40 10.88
CA PRO A 36 -2.33 -6.94 11.65
C PRO A 36 -3.57 -7.10 10.77
N ILE A 37 -4.17 -8.29 10.79
CA ILE A 37 -5.43 -8.55 10.09
C ILE A 37 -6.58 -7.96 10.92
N ALA A 38 -7.35 -7.08 10.29
CA ALA A 38 -8.58 -6.50 10.84
C ALA A 38 -9.80 -7.34 10.44
N ALA A 39 -9.90 -7.71 9.16
CA ALA A 39 -10.95 -8.58 8.63
C ALA A 39 -10.48 -9.29 7.35
N VAL A 40 -10.94 -10.51 7.11
CA VAL A 40 -10.78 -11.21 5.82
C VAL A 40 -12.03 -10.95 4.99
N LEU A 41 -11.85 -10.60 3.72
CA LEU A 41 -12.92 -10.24 2.78
C LEU A 41 -13.34 -11.47 1.94
N PRO A 42 -14.56 -11.47 1.36
CA PRO A 42 -15.09 -12.62 0.62
C PRO A 42 -14.26 -13.03 -0.61
N ASP A 43 -13.48 -12.12 -1.18
CA ASP A 43 -12.63 -12.39 -2.34
C ASP A 43 -11.20 -12.83 -1.99
N GLY A 44 -10.96 -13.19 -0.73
CA GLY A 44 -9.69 -13.72 -0.24
C GLY A 44 -8.66 -12.66 0.13
N THR A 45 -8.93 -11.39 -0.17
CA THR A 45 -8.12 -10.27 0.33
C THR A 45 -8.43 -9.96 1.80
N TYR A 46 -7.65 -9.11 2.45
CA TYR A 46 -7.89 -8.76 3.84
C TYR A 46 -7.66 -7.28 4.14
N LEU A 47 -8.39 -6.76 5.12
CA LEU A 47 -8.18 -5.43 5.67
C LEU A 47 -7.08 -5.47 6.73
N THR A 48 -6.24 -4.45 6.73
CA THR A 48 -5.25 -4.17 7.77
C THR A 48 -5.41 -2.75 8.30
N ALA A 49 -5.02 -2.54 9.55
CA ALA A 49 -4.98 -1.23 10.19
C ALA A 49 -3.57 -0.66 10.15
N LEU A 50 -3.40 0.47 9.44
CA LEU A 50 -2.16 1.24 9.42
C LEU A 50 -2.22 2.31 10.51
N ILE A 51 -1.44 2.12 11.57
CA ILE A 51 -1.40 3.03 12.72
C ILE A 51 -0.11 3.85 12.67
N THR A 52 -0.19 5.14 12.99
CA THR A 52 0.99 6.02 13.09
C THR A 52 2.02 5.43 14.07
N PRO A 53 3.31 5.36 13.72
CA PRO A 53 4.34 4.69 14.53
C PRO A 53 4.53 5.24 15.95
N THR A 54 4.09 6.46 16.23
CA THR A 54 4.17 7.05 17.57
C THR A 54 3.11 6.50 18.53
N ILE A 55 2.06 5.85 18.01
CA ILE A 55 1.01 5.24 18.82
C ILE A 55 1.45 3.82 19.21
N ARG A 56 1.48 3.56 20.52
CA ARG A 56 1.98 2.32 21.14
C ARG A 56 1.14 1.93 22.36
N GLY A 57 1.37 0.71 22.87
CA GLY A 57 0.73 0.17 24.07
C GLY A 57 -0.79 0.12 23.96
N HIS A 58 -1.48 0.36 25.08
CA HIS A 58 -2.94 0.23 25.18
C HIS A 58 -3.73 1.03 24.14
N ARG A 59 -3.25 2.22 23.73
CA ARG A 59 -3.91 2.98 22.67
C ARG A 59 -3.87 2.25 21.34
N CYS A 60 -2.72 1.66 21.00
CA CYS A 60 -2.60 0.82 19.82
C CYS A 60 -3.53 -0.40 19.90
N ASP A 61 -3.61 -1.06 21.06
CA ASP A 61 -4.48 -2.23 21.26
C ASP A 61 -5.96 -1.89 21.07
N ARG A 62 -6.43 -0.78 21.64
CA ARG A 62 -7.81 -0.30 21.48
C ARG A 62 -8.14 0.02 20.03
N LEU A 63 -7.23 0.67 19.32
CA LEU A 63 -7.41 0.98 17.89
C LEU A 63 -7.49 -0.28 17.03
N LEU A 64 -6.64 -1.27 17.30
CA LEU A 64 -6.70 -2.56 16.60
C LEU A 64 -7.99 -3.32 16.93
N ALA A 65 -8.46 -3.26 18.19
CA ALA A 65 -9.74 -3.85 18.58
C ALA A 65 -10.91 -3.17 17.87
N ALA A 66 -10.95 -1.85 17.80
CA ALA A 66 -11.98 -1.09 17.07
C ALA A 66 -11.98 -1.42 15.57
N ALA A 67 -10.80 -1.52 14.95
CA ALA A 67 -10.67 -1.93 13.55
C ALA A 67 -11.24 -3.33 13.30
N ARG A 68 -10.97 -4.29 14.19
CA ARG A 68 -11.50 -5.66 14.10
C ARG A 68 -13.00 -5.73 14.35
N ALA A 69 -13.52 -4.85 15.20
CA ALA A 69 -14.96 -4.74 15.46
C ALA A 69 -15.73 -4.10 14.30
N GLY A 70 -15.04 -3.56 13.29
CA GLY A 70 -15.67 -2.85 12.18
C GLY A 70 -16.25 -1.48 12.57
N THR A 71 -15.77 -0.88 13.67
CA THR A 71 -16.19 0.46 14.07
C THR A 71 -15.75 1.49 13.03
N ASP A 72 -16.57 2.53 12.81
CA ASP A 72 -16.19 3.63 11.94
C ASP A 72 -15.04 4.44 12.58
N LEU A 73 -13.83 4.22 12.08
CA LEU A 73 -12.61 4.90 12.53
C LEU A 73 -12.49 6.34 11.98
N THR A 74 -13.42 6.76 11.11
CA THR A 74 -13.47 8.11 10.54
C THR A 74 -14.40 9.05 11.32
N ASP A 75 -15.21 8.51 12.24
CA ASP A 75 -16.03 9.29 13.16
C ASP A 75 -15.31 9.47 14.51
N ILE A 76 -14.95 10.72 14.80
CA ILE A 76 -14.30 11.11 16.07
C ILE A 76 -15.16 10.83 17.29
N ASN A 77 -16.48 10.79 17.14
CA ASN A 77 -17.39 10.48 18.25
C ASN A 77 -17.47 8.98 18.52
N ALA A 78 -17.32 8.14 17.49
CA ALA A 78 -17.33 6.69 17.62
C ALA A 78 -16.01 6.17 18.22
N VAL A 79 -14.86 6.68 17.74
CA VAL A 79 -13.53 6.27 18.21
C VAL A 79 -12.64 7.49 18.43
N PRO A 80 -12.74 8.18 19.59
CA PRO A 80 -11.92 9.37 19.86
C PRO A 80 -10.41 9.12 19.77
N ASP A 81 -9.96 7.92 20.17
CA ASP A 81 -8.56 7.50 20.09
C ASP A 81 -8.00 7.47 18.65
N ALA A 82 -8.88 7.39 17.64
CA ALA A 82 -8.50 7.37 16.23
C ALA A 82 -7.98 8.73 15.76
N PHE A 83 -8.05 9.77 16.59
CA PHE A 83 -7.65 11.13 16.26
C PHE A 83 -6.56 11.65 17.22
N ASN A 84 -5.65 12.47 16.71
CA ASN A 84 -4.70 13.20 17.54
C ASN A 84 -5.32 14.50 18.09
N ASP A 85 -4.54 15.25 18.88
CA ASP A 85 -4.97 16.51 19.50
C ASP A 85 -5.37 17.60 18.48
N ARG A 86 -5.00 17.43 17.20
CA ARG A 86 -5.37 18.32 16.10
C ARG A 86 -6.62 17.86 15.35
N GLY A 87 -7.28 16.78 15.81
CA GLY A 87 -8.41 16.18 15.13
C GLY A 87 -8.05 15.46 13.83
N LEU A 88 -6.78 15.08 13.64
CA LEU A 88 -6.34 14.33 12.46
C LEU A 88 -6.30 12.82 12.76
N PRO A 89 -6.71 11.97 11.80
CA PRO A 89 -6.70 10.53 11.98
C PRO A 89 -5.28 9.99 12.20
N VAL A 90 -5.13 9.05 13.13
CA VAL A 90 -3.87 8.33 13.44
C VAL A 90 -3.91 6.86 13.05
N ILE A 91 -5.04 6.40 12.49
CA ILE A 91 -5.27 5.05 11.99
C ILE A 91 -6.01 5.14 10.66
N HIS A 92 -5.64 4.28 9.71
CA HIS A 92 -6.34 4.11 8.45
C HIS A 92 -6.51 2.62 8.12
N LEU A 93 -7.69 2.24 7.63
CA LEU A 93 -7.87 0.93 7.03
C LEU A 93 -7.28 0.92 5.62
N ALA A 94 -6.55 -0.14 5.32
CA ALA A 94 -6.06 -0.44 3.98
C ALA A 94 -6.40 -1.88 3.66
N ARG A 95 -6.63 -2.15 2.38
CA ARG A 95 -6.82 -3.49 1.86
C ARG A 95 -5.51 -4.05 1.34
N VAL A 96 -5.21 -5.29 1.72
CA VAL A 96 -4.04 -6.02 1.27
C VAL A 96 -4.44 -6.99 0.17
N ILE A 97 -3.70 -6.94 -0.94
CA ILE A 97 -3.85 -7.86 -2.07
C ILE A 97 -2.51 -8.57 -2.25
N GLU A 98 -2.51 -9.89 -2.18
CA GLU A 98 -1.33 -10.72 -2.42
C GLU A 98 -1.51 -11.47 -3.72
N TYR A 99 -0.50 -11.47 -4.58
CA TYR A 99 -0.50 -12.26 -5.80
C TYR A 99 0.90 -12.72 -6.17
N GLN A 100 0.98 -13.85 -6.87
CA GLN A 100 2.25 -14.43 -7.32
C GLN A 100 2.49 -14.09 -8.79
N VAL A 101 3.72 -13.70 -9.10
CA VAL A 101 4.20 -13.58 -10.48
C VAL A 101 4.99 -14.85 -10.84
N PRO A 102 4.48 -15.69 -11.76
CA PRO A 102 5.21 -16.87 -12.22
C PRO A 102 6.41 -16.49 -13.10
N ASP A 103 7.38 -17.40 -13.23
CA ASP A 103 8.44 -17.40 -14.26
C ASP A 103 9.42 -16.22 -14.28
N ARG A 104 9.82 -15.70 -13.12
CA ARG A 104 10.99 -14.80 -13.03
C ARG A 104 12.30 -15.60 -13.08
N ILE A 105 13.08 -15.46 -14.14
CA ILE A 105 14.43 -16.09 -14.27
C ILE A 105 15.29 -15.70 -13.05
N GLY A 106 15.71 -16.69 -12.27
CA GLY A 106 16.59 -16.52 -11.10
C GLY A 106 15.97 -16.82 -9.73
N ASN A 107 14.65 -16.98 -9.61
CA ASN A 107 13.99 -17.30 -8.33
C ASN A 107 12.83 -18.30 -8.54
N GLY A 108 13.18 -19.58 -8.77
CA GLY A 108 12.32 -20.67 -9.27
C GLY A 108 11.05 -21.06 -8.48
N SER A 109 10.48 -20.19 -7.66
CA SER A 109 9.21 -20.38 -6.94
C SER A 109 8.16 -19.29 -7.22
N GLY A 110 8.42 -18.38 -8.16
CA GLY A 110 7.58 -17.19 -8.36
C GLY A 110 7.82 -16.11 -7.30
N GLU A 111 7.53 -14.86 -7.64
CA GLU A 111 7.68 -13.72 -6.71
C GLU A 111 6.33 -13.38 -6.09
N LEU A 112 6.25 -13.41 -4.74
CA LEU A 112 5.10 -12.90 -4.02
C LEU A 112 5.14 -11.37 -3.98
N ILE A 113 4.11 -10.74 -4.53
CA ILE A 113 3.91 -9.30 -4.48
C ILE A 113 2.73 -9.00 -3.55
N VAL A 114 2.96 -8.09 -2.62
CA VAL A 114 1.95 -7.59 -1.67
C VAL A 114 1.63 -6.14 -2.03
N LEU A 115 0.36 -5.84 -2.26
CA LEU A 115 -0.14 -4.50 -2.54
C LEU A 115 -1.02 -4.00 -1.39
N LEU A 116 -0.87 -2.71 -1.06
CA LEU A 116 -1.76 -1.97 -0.17
C LEU A 116 -2.61 -1.01 -0.99
N SER A 117 -3.93 -1.06 -0.80
CA SER A 117 -4.88 -0.12 -1.40
C SER A 117 -5.71 0.60 -0.35
N THR A 118 -6.09 1.84 -0.65
CA THR A 118 -7.10 2.58 0.12
C THR A 118 -8.54 2.21 -0.28
N ILE A 119 -8.73 1.39 -1.31
CA ILE A 119 -10.05 0.87 -1.71
C ILE A 119 -10.32 -0.37 -0.86
N THR A 120 -11.17 -0.21 0.15
CA THR A 120 -11.42 -1.25 1.16
C THR A 120 -12.53 -2.22 0.77
N ASN A 121 -13.49 -1.79 -0.05
CA ASN A 121 -14.59 -2.63 -0.51
C ASN A 121 -14.22 -3.39 -1.80
N PRO A 122 -14.37 -4.73 -1.84
CA PRO A 122 -14.15 -5.52 -3.06
C PRO A 122 -15.07 -5.16 -4.23
N ASP A 123 -16.26 -4.63 -3.96
CA ASP A 123 -17.19 -4.22 -5.01
C ASP A 123 -16.76 -2.93 -5.72
N ASP A 124 -15.97 -2.07 -5.05
CA ASP A 124 -15.46 -0.82 -5.62
C ASP A 124 -14.23 -1.06 -6.51
N ALA A 125 -13.43 -2.07 -6.20
CA ALA A 125 -12.35 -2.54 -7.05
C ALA A 125 -11.99 -4.00 -6.73
N ARG A 126 -12.04 -4.85 -7.77
CA ARG A 126 -11.65 -6.25 -7.65
C ARG A 126 -10.13 -6.41 -7.50
N ALA A 127 -9.73 -7.44 -6.77
CA ALA A 127 -8.31 -7.73 -6.51
C ALA A 127 -7.50 -7.99 -7.79
N ASP A 128 -8.07 -8.73 -8.75
CA ASP A 128 -7.49 -9.03 -10.05
C ASP A 128 -7.21 -7.75 -10.86
N GLY A 129 -8.16 -6.83 -10.90
CA GLY A 129 -8.01 -5.52 -11.55
C GLY A 129 -6.93 -4.65 -10.91
N LEU A 130 -6.82 -4.63 -9.58
CA LEU A 130 -5.76 -3.89 -8.88
C LEU A 130 -4.38 -4.51 -9.15
N ALA A 131 -4.27 -5.83 -9.12
CA ALA A 131 -3.02 -6.53 -9.44
C ALA A 131 -2.59 -6.25 -10.90
N ALA A 132 -3.52 -6.31 -11.86
CA ALA A 132 -3.25 -6.00 -13.26
C ALA A 132 -2.81 -4.53 -13.45
N ALA A 133 -3.49 -3.57 -12.80
CA ALA A 133 -3.14 -2.15 -12.88
C ALA A 133 -1.74 -1.86 -12.31
N TYR A 134 -1.35 -2.56 -11.24
CA TYR A 134 0.01 -2.48 -10.73
C TYR A 134 1.03 -3.13 -11.68
N HIS A 135 0.73 -4.32 -12.19
CA HIS A 135 1.63 -5.07 -13.06
C HIS A 135 1.93 -4.32 -14.36
N GLN A 136 0.91 -3.73 -15.00
CA GLN A 136 1.07 -2.94 -16.23
C GLN A 136 2.03 -1.75 -16.02
N ARG A 137 1.93 -1.04 -14.90
CA ARG A 137 2.86 0.05 -14.53
C ARG A 137 4.27 -0.44 -14.26
N TRP A 138 4.41 -1.62 -13.67
CA TRP A 138 5.70 -2.23 -13.41
C TRP A 138 6.40 -2.69 -14.70
N GLU A 139 5.65 -3.23 -15.68
CA GLU A 139 6.17 -3.55 -17.01
C GLU A 139 6.65 -2.29 -17.75
N GLU A 140 5.89 -1.20 -17.66
CA GLU A 140 6.27 0.10 -18.23
C GLU A 140 7.57 0.64 -17.61
N GLU A 141 7.74 0.56 -16.29
CA GLU A 141 8.98 1.00 -15.62
C GLU A 141 10.17 0.06 -15.89
N THR A 142 9.95 -1.24 -15.99
CA THR A 142 11.00 -2.23 -16.33
C THR A 142 11.44 -2.09 -17.80
N ALA A 143 10.51 -1.83 -18.72
CA ALA A 143 10.82 -1.49 -20.11
C ALA A 143 11.54 -0.14 -20.22
N ASN A 144 11.21 0.83 -19.35
CA ASN A 144 11.90 2.12 -19.30
C ASN A 144 13.34 1.99 -18.74
N ASP A 145 13.58 1.11 -17.77
CA ASP A 145 14.94 0.78 -17.30
C ASP A 145 15.80 0.10 -18.38
N GLN A 146 15.18 -0.69 -19.27
CA GLN A 146 15.83 -1.24 -20.47
C GLN A 146 16.15 -0.15 -21.52
N PHE A 147 15.36 0.92 -21.61
CA PHE A 147 15.69 2.08 -22.46
C PHE A 147 16.74 3.01 -21.83
N LYS A 148 16.76 3.15 -20.50
CA LYS A 148 17.74 3.99 -19.78
C LYS A 148 19.16 3.43 -19.80
N THR A 149 19.34 2.13 -20.01
CA THR A 149 20.65 1.51 -20.20
C THR A 149 21.22 1.71 -21.61
N HIS A 150 20.41 2.09 -22.61
CA HIS A 150 20.89 2.34 -23.97
C HIS A 150 21.14 3.84 -24.29
N LEU A 151 20.63 4.77 -23.47
CA LEU A 151 20.79 6.22 -23.69
C LEU A 151 21.83 6.92 -22.79
N ARG A 152 22.51 6.19 -21.90
CA ARG A 152 23.74 6.68 -21.26
C ARG A 152 24.94 6.21 -22.07
N GLY A 153 25.34 7.04 -23.03
CA GLY A 153 26.59 6.83 -23.78
C GLY A 153 27.80 6.71 -22.82
N PRO A 154 28.88 6.04 -23.25
CA PRO A 154 30.04 5.79 -22.40
C PRO A 154 30.66 7.12 -21.96
N ALA A 155 30.68 7.38 -20.65
CA ALA A 155 31.42 8.49 -20.10
C ALA A 155 32.93 8.23 -20.30
N ARG A 156 33.49 8.85 -21.35
CA ARG A 156 34.92 9.04 -21.53
C ARG A 156 35.40 10.13 -20.59
N GLY A 157 36.60 9.98 -20.03
CA GLY A 157 37.41 11.13 -19.62
C GLY A 157 38.14 10.95 -18.30
N GLN A 158 39.44 10.67 -18.40
CA GLN A 158 40.46 10.62 -17.35
C GLN A 158 40.88 12.01 -16.83
N CYS A 159 41.82 11.97 -15.88
CA CYS A 159 42.83 12.98 -15.52
C CYS A 159 42.37 14.01 -14.47
N ARG A 160 43.13 14.32 -13.42
CA ARG A 160 44.50 13.98 -12.99
C ARG A 160 44.55 14.21 -11.47
#